data_AF-A0A9X2FCX1-F1
#
_entry.id   AF-A0A9X2FCX1-F1
#
_cell.length_a   1.000
_cell.length_b   1.000
_cell.length_c   1.000
_cell.angle_alpha   90.00
_cell.angle_beta   90.00
_cell.angle_gamma   90.00
#
_symmetry.space_group_name_H-M   'P 1'
#
loop_
_entity.id
_entity.type
_entity.pdbx_description
1 polymer ?
#
loop_
_entity_poly.entity_id
_entity_poly.type
_entity_poly.pdbx_seq_one_letter_code
_entity_poly.pdbx_strand_id
1 'polypeptide(L)'
;MRFLSLAIAVLVVGVSATLVAKQPSKESAPKGMDCTMYTKPYKATEYGAFPLPKGLEWKVMPRYVGMQENGDRIVDERVTLVLVDREKRFWPVISKMSLHEARDLHKKLGDVIADKEKAEAVKDKQVDNAAEEAVEGEEE
;
A
#
# COMPACT_ATOMS: atom_id res chain seq x y z
N MET A 1 -50.51 7.02 -69.64
CA MET A 1 -49.79 5.72 -69.73
C MET A 1 -48.73 5.74 -68.65
N ARG A 2 -48.91 4.96 -67.56
CA ARG A 2 -48.07 3.78 -67.19
C ARG A 2 -46.56 4.14 -67.18
N PHE A 3 -45.82 4.07 -66.08
CA PHE A 3 -45.65 2.88 -65.24
C PHE A 3 -45.37 3.23 -63.76
N LEU A 4 -46.06 2.49 -62.91
CA LEU A 4 -45.89 2.36 -61.48
C LEU A 4 -44.73 1.39 -61.23
N SER A 5 -43.53 1.86 -60.86
CA SER A 5 -42.44 0.99 -60.42
C SER A 5 -42.49 0.83 -58.90
N LEU A 6 -43.13 -0.25 -58.48
CA LEU A 6 -43.21 -0.73 -57.11
C LEU A 6 -41.88 -1.40 -56.75
N ALA A 7 -40.98 -0.69 -56.07
CA ALA A 7 -39.77 -1.29 -55.51
C ALA A 7 -40.10 -1.90 -54.14
N ILE A 8 -40.13 -3.23 -54.09
CA ILE A 8 -40.38 -4.01 -52.88
C ILE A 8 -39.13 -3.93 -51.98
N ALA A 9 -39.31 -3.34 -50.79
CA ALA A 9 -38.32 -3.35 -49.73
C ALA A 9 -38.29 -4.72 -49.05
N VAL A 10 -37.15 -5.42 -49.13
CA VAL A 10 -36.88 -6.62 -48.32
C VAL A 10 -35.87 -6.23 -47.24
N LEU A 11 -36.39 -5.97 -46.04
CA LEU A 11 -35.61 -5.58 -44.87
C LEU A 11 -35.30 -6.86 -44.07
N VAL A 12 -34.15 -7.49 -44.34
CA VAL A 12 -33.66 -8.64 -43.58
C VAL A 12 -33.06 -8.12 -42.28
N VAL A 13 -33.84 -8.14 -41.20
CA VAL A 13 -33.37 -7.85 -39.85
C VAL A 13 -32.63 -9.08 -39.33
N GLY A 14 -31.32 -9.13 -39.57
CA GLY A 14 -30.43 -10.10 -38.94
C GLY A 14 -30.21 -9.74 -37.48
N VAL A 15 -30.83 -10.48 -36.57
CA VAL A 15 -30.54 -10.39 -35.13
C VAL A 15 -29.22 -11.11 -34.88
N SER A 16 -28.10 -10.36 -34.93
CA SER A 16 -26.80 -10.87 -34.49
C SER A 16 -26.78 -10.94 -32.96
N ALA A 17 -27.13 -12.11 -32.43
CA ALA A 17 -26.90 -12.44 -31.03
C ALA A 17 -25.39 -12.56 -30.79
N THR A 18 -24.74 -11.46 -30.39
CA THR A 18 -23.35 -11.49 -29.92
C THR A 18 -23.32 -12.16 -28.55
N LEU A 19 -23.00 -13.46 -28.54
CA LEU A 19 -22.56 -14.17 -27.35
C LEU A 19 -21.24 -13.53 -26.88
N VAL A 20 -21.33 -12.62 -25.91
CA VAL A 20 -20.17 -12.09 -25.20
C VAL A 20 -19.67 -13.22 -24.29
N ALA A 21 -18.74 -14.02 -24.82
CA ALA A 21 -17.99 -14.97 -24.03
C ALA A 21 -17.17 -14.20 -22.99
N LYS A 22 -17.57 -14.29 -21.72
CA LYS A 22 -16.80 -13.79 -20.58
C LYS A 22 -15.46 -14.52 -20.57
N GLN A 23 -14.39 -13.85 -21.04
CA GLN A 23 -13.05 -14.43 -21.01
C GLN A 23 -12.70 -14.84 -19.57
N PRO A 24 -12.17 -16.05 -19.36
CA PRO A 24 -11.67 -16.45 -18.04
C PRO A 24 -10.54 -15.49 -17.67
N SER A 25 -10.68 -14.83 -16.52
CA SER A 25 -9.62 -13.99 -15.97
C SER A 25 -8.39 -14.87 -15.79
N LYS A 26 -7.31 -14.61 -16.54
CA LYS A 26 -6.01 -15.23 -16.32
C LYS A 26 -5.66 -15.06 -14.85
N GLU A 27 -5.68 -16.16 -14.11
CA GLU A 27 -5.19 -16.21 -12.74
C GLU A 27 -3.69 -15.93 -12.81
N SER A 28 -3.30 -14.69 -12.52
CA SER A 28 -1.90 -14.30 -12.48
C SER A 28 -1.23 -15.03 -11.32
N ALA A 29 -0.05 -15.59 -11.56
CA ALA A 29 0.80 -16.18 -10.52
C ALA A 29 0.83 -15.29 -9.26
N PRO A 30 0.89 -15.87 -8.05
CA PRO A 30 0.82 -15.12 -6.81
C PRO A 30 1.90 -14.04 -6.79
N LYS A 31 1.46 -12.78 -6.82
CA LYS A 31 2.33 -11.62 -6.71
C LYS A 31 2.75 -11.52 -5.25
N GLY A 32 4.05 -11.65 -4.98
CA GLY A 32 4.58 -11.52 -3.63
C GLY A 32 4.62 -10.07 -3.14
N MET A 33 5.66 -9.70 -2.39
CA MET A 33 5.89 -8.31 -1.96
C MET A 33 6.58 -7.48 -3.05
N ASP A 34 6.11 -6.26 -3.25
CA ASP A 34 6.72 -5.23 -4.08
C ASP A 34 6.81 -3.93 -3.27
N CYS A 35 7.98 -3.30 -3.21
CA CYS A 35 8.20 -2.07 -2.46
C CYS A 35 8.90 -1.04 -3.35
N THR A 36 8.29 0.13 -3.49
CA THR A 36 8.85 1.23 -4.25
C THR A 36 9.00 2.47 -3.37
N MET A 37 10.17 3.11 -3.48
CA MET A 37 10.50 4.35 -2.80
C MET A 37 10.65 5.47 -3.81
N TYR A 38 10.07 6.62 -3.50
CA TYR A 38 10.10 7.81 -4.34
C TYR A 38 10.59 9.00 -3.54
N THR A 39 11.56 9.72 -4.08
CA THR A 39 12.21 10.86 -3.39
C THR A 39 12.08 12.19 -4.14
N LYS A 40 11.42 12.18 -5.31
CA LYS A 40 11.34 13.33 -6.23
C LYS A 40 11.07 14.70 -5.58
N PRO A 41 10.15 14.84 -4.60
CA PRO A 41 9.84 16.15 -4.04
C PRO A 41 10.69 16.53 -2.81
N TYR A 42 11.64 15.68 -2.40
CA TYR A 42 12.57 15.96 -1.30
C TYR A 42 13.92 16.43 -1.83
N LYS A 43 14.54 17.36 -1.10
CA LYS A 43 15.89 17.80 -1.39
C LYS A 43 16.87 16.91 -0.64
N ALA A 44 17.85 16.38 -1.37
CA ALA A 44 18.99 15.71 -0.76
C ALA A 44 19.83 16.74 0.02
N THR A 45 20.40 16.30 1.14
CA THR A 45 21.49 16.98 1.85
C THR A 45 22.79 16.87 1.06
N GLU A 46 23.84 17.57 1.49
CA GLU A 46 25.18 17.45 0.93
C GLU A 46 25.75 16.02 0.98
N TYR A 47 25.24 15.19 1.91
CA TYR A 47 25.60 13.79 2.06
C TYR A 47 24.68 12.82 1.30
N GLY A 48 23.76 13.32 0.48
CA GLY A 48 22.81 12.49 -0.28
C GLY A 48 21.65 11.92 0.55
N ALA A 49 21.54 12.27 1.84
CA ALA A 49 20.41 11.87 2.68
C ALA A 49 19.17 12.74 2.40
N PHE A 50 17.98 12.14 2.45
CA PHE A 50 16.70 12.82 2.25
C PHE A 50 15.96 12.94 3.59
N PRO A 51 16.00 14.09 4.27
CA PRO A 51 15.29 14.27 5.53
C PRO A 51 13.78 14.20 5.29
N LEU A 52 13.12 13.29 6.00
CA LEU A 52 11.67 13.16 5.96
C LEU A 52 11.02 14.21 6.89
N PRO A 53 9.95 14.89 6.46
CA PRO A 53 9.17 15.78 7.33
C PRO A 53 8.60 15.03 8.55
N LYS A 54 8.32 15.75 9.64
CA LYS A 54 7.77 15.15 10.88
C LYS A 54 6.29 14.74 10.78
N GLY A 55 5.58 15.19 9.75
CA GLY A 55 4.13 14.97 9.56
C GLY A 55 3.77 13.81 8.63
N LEU A 56 4.69 12.88 8.37
CA LEU A 56 4.41 11.72 7.51
C LEU A 56 3.58 10.69 8.27
N GLU A 57 2.56 10.16 7.61
CA GLU A 57 1.61 9.20 8.21
C GLU A 57 1.70 7.84 7.51
N TRP A 58 1.83 6.75 8.27
CA TRP A 58 1.64 5.42 7.72
C TRP A 58 0.15 5.14 7.53
N LYS A 59 -0.21 4.58 6.37
CA LYS A 59 -1.58 4.16 6.07
C LYS A 59 -1.59 2.76 5.45
N VAL A 60 -2.44 1.90 5.98
CA VAL A 60 -2.73 0.59 5.39
C VAL A 60 -4.01 0.68 4.58
N MET A 61 -4.01 0.11 3.38
CA MET A 61 -5.12 0.08 2.45
C MET A 61 -5.36 -1.36 1.98
N PRO A 62 -6.61 -1.76 1.72
CA PRO A 62 -6.92 -3.11 1.26
C PRO A 62 -6.42 -3.37 -0.18
N ARG A 63 -6.24 -2.32 -0.98
CA ARG A 63 -5.77 -2.36 -2.36
C ARG A 63 -5.10 -1.06 -2.76
N TYR A 64 -4.25 -1.11 -3.79
CA TYR A 64 -3.69 0.08 -4.42
C TYR A 64 -4.54 0.50 -5.63
N VAL A 65 -4.78 1.81 -5.73
CA VAL A 65 -5.41 2.43 -6.89
C VAL A 65 -4.52 3.58 -7.35
N GLY A 66 -4.05 3.51 -8.60
CA GLY A 66 -3.22 4.55 -9.21
C GLY A 66 -3.64 4.82 -10.65
N MET A 67 -2.89 5.70 -11.31
CA MET A 67 -3.08 6.08 -12.71
C MET A 67 -1.76 5.89 -13.47
N GLN A 68 -1.82 5.38 -14.70
CA GLN A 68 -0.70 5.32 -15.63
C GLN A 68 -0.49 6.65 -16.34
N GLU A 69 0.65 6.80 -17.00
CA GLU A 69 0.97 7.98 -17.83
C GLU A 69 -0.02 8.16 -18.99
N ASN A 70 -0.56 7.06 -19.53
CA ASN A 70 -1.59 7.10 -20.58
C ASN A 70 -3.00 7.42 -20.05
N GLY A 71 -3.17 7.64 -18.75
CA GLY A 71 -4.46 7.91 -18.10
C GLY A 71 -5.24 6.66 -17.69
N ASP A 72 -4.73 5.45 -17.92
CA ASP A 72 -5.42 4.23 -17.50
C ASP A 72 -5.33 4.02 -15.99
N ARG A 73 -6.43 3.56 -15.40
CA ARG A 73 -6.47 3.22 -13.97
C ARG A 73 -5.75 1.89 -13.72
N ILE A 74 -4.81 1.90 -12.77
CA ILE A 74 -4.23 0.67 -12.20
C ILE A 74 -4.98 0.33 -10.92
N VAL A 75 -5.41 -0.93 -10.81
CA VAL A 75 -5.89 -1.51 -9.56
C VAL A 75 -5.03 -2.73 -9.24
N ASP A 76 -4.45 -2.76 -8.04
CA ASP A 76 -3.73 -3.91 -7.51
C ASP A 76 -4.39 -4.31 -6.19
N GLU A 77 -5.02 -5.48 -6.16
CA GLU A 77 -5.84 -5.98 -5.05
C GLU A 77 -5.01 -6.48 -3.84
N ARG A 78 -3.69 -6.31 -3.88
CA ARG A 78 -2.80 -6.60 -2.75
C ARG A 78 -2.95 -5.58 -1.62
N VAL A 79 -2.78 -6.04 -0.39
CA VAL A 79 -2.71 -5.18 0.80
C VAL A 79 -1.58 -4.17 0.59
N THR A 80 -1.88 -2.89 0.76
CA THR A 80 -0.94 -1.81 0.45
C THR A 80 -0.62 -1.01 1.71
N LEU A 81 0.65 -0.92 2.06
CA LEU A 81 1.18 -0.01 3.07
C LEU A 81 1.78 1.20 2.35
N VAL A 82 1.34 2.41 2.71
CA VAL A 82 1.88 3.65 2.17
C VAL A 82 2.35 4.58 3.27
N LEU A 83 3.42 5.31 3.00
CA LEU A 83 3.80 6.48 3.77
C LEU A 83 3.20 7.70 3.06
N VAL A 84 2.43 8.52 3.77
CA VAL A 84 1.66 9.64 3.21
C VAL A 84 2.26 10.96 3.65
N ASP A 85 2.63 11.78 2.68
CA ASP A 85 2.99 13.19 2.85
C ASP A 85 1.81 14.05 2.35
N ARG A 86 0.99 14.53 3.28
CA ARG A 86 -0.22 15.31 2.94
C ARG A 86 0.14 16.70 2.42
N GLU A 87 1.19 17.31 2.94
CA GLU A 87 1.64 18.64 2.54
C GLU A 87 2.07 18.65 1.08
N LYS A 88 2.82 17.63 0.66
CA LYS A 88 3.30 17.49 -0.72
C LYS A 88 2.34 16.70 -1.63
N ARG A 89 1.23 16.19 -1.08
CA ARG A 89 0.28 15.28 -1.76
C ARG A 89 1.00 14.11 -2.43
N PHE A 90 1.89 13.47 -1.68
CA PHE A 90 2.86 12.54 -2.22
C PHE A 90 2.98 11.28 -1.36
N TRP A 91 3.26 10.14 -1.98
CA TRP A 91 3.47 8.86 -1.30
C TRP A 91 4.91 8.40 -1.49
N PRO A 92 5.83 8.76 -0.58
CA PRO A 92 7.24 8.41 -0.71
C PRO A 92 7.55 6.92 -0.60
N VAL A 93 6.68 6.15 0.03
CA VAL A 93 6.81 4.69 0.13
C VAL A 93 5.47 4.08 -0.25
N ILE A 94 5.51 3.10 -1.16
CA ILE A 94 4.39 2.24 -1.49
C ILE A 94 4.88 0.80 -1.44
N SER A 95 4.35 0.02 -0.50
CA SER A 95 4.59 -1.42 -0.41
C SER A 95 3.29 -2.17 -0.64
N LYS A 96 3.29 -3.11 -1.56
CA LYS A 96 2.15 -3.96 -1.93
C LYS A 96 2.49 -5.40 -1.61
N MET A 97 1.63 -6.08 -0.85
CA MET A 97 1.89 -7.39 -0.28
C MET A 97 0.72 -8.32 -0.57
N SER A 98 0.97 -9.60 -0.88
CA SER A 98 -0.10 -10.57 -0.80
C SER A 98 -0.58 -10.70 0.64
N LEU A 99 -1.74 -11.34 0.81
CA LEU A 99 -2.27 -11.61 2.14
C LEU A 99 -1.32 -12.47 2.99
N HIS A 100 -0.49 -13.31 2.36
CA HIS A 100 0.51 -14.12 3.06
C HIS A 100 1.61 -13.23 3.66
N GLU A 101 2.26 -12.37 2.87
CA GLU A 101 3.31 -11.48 3.40
C GLU A 101 2.74 -10.47 4.40
N ALA A 102 1.51 -9.98 4.21
CA ALA A 102 0.89 -9.06 5.16
C ALA A 102 0.70 -9.71 6.55
N ARG A 103 0.32 -10.99 6.61
CA ARG A 103 0.21 -11.75 7.87
C ARG A 103 1.56 -12.00 8.52
N ASP A 104 2.56 -12.34 7.72
CA ASP A 104 3.93 -12.55 8.21
C ASP A 104 4.52 -11.25 8.79
N LEU A 105 4.34 -10.12 8.10
CA LEU A 105 4.73 -8.81 8.60
C LEU A 105 4.03 -8.46 9.91
N HIS A 106 2.71 -8.68 10.00
CA HIS A 106 1.95 -8.43 11.21
C HIS A 106 2.49 -9.23 12.41
N LYS A 107 2.79 -10.51 12.22
CA LYS A 107 3.39 -11.36 13.26
C LYS A 107 4.76 -10.82 13.70
N LYS A 108 5.68 -10.62 12.74
CA LYS A 108 7.05 -10.14 13.02
C LYS A 108 7.05 -8.79 13.72
N LEU A 109 6.13 -7.89 13.34
CA LEU A 109 5.99 -6.59 14.00
C LEU A 109 5.52 -6.76 15.45
N GLY A 110 4.57 -7.66 15.70
CA GLY A 110 4.13 -8.00 17.06
C GLY A 110 5.26 -8.53 17.94
N ASP A 111 6.09 -9.44 17.41
CA ASP A 111 7.24 -9.99 18.12
C ASP A 111 8.24 -8.88 18.53
N VAL A 112 8.56 -7.97 17.59
CA VAL A 112 9.48 -6.84 17.85
C VAL A 112 8.92 -5.87 18.89
N ILE A 113 7.61 -5.60 18.86
CA ILE A 113 6.95 -4.72 19.84
C ILE A 113 7.06 -5.35 21.24
N ALA A 114 6.71 -6.64 21.36
CA ALA A 114 6.78 -7.34 22.64
C ALA A 114 8.20 -7.37 23.23
N ASP A 115 9.22 -7.53 22.39
CA ASP A 115 10.62 -7.49 22.84
C ASP A 115 11.05 -6.10 23.30
N LYS A 116 10.57 -5.04 22.64
CA LYS A 116 10.82 -3.65 23.08
C LYS A 116 10.16 -3.33 24.42
N GLU A 117 8.91 -3.73 24.61
CA GLU A 117 8.18 -3.52 25.86
C GLU A 117 8.88 -4.21 27.04
N LYS A 118 9.37 -5.44 26.85
CA LYS A 118 10.17 -6.14 27.86
C LYS A 118 11.47 -5.39 28.19
N ALA A 119 12.16 -4.89 27.16
CA ALA A 119 13.42 -4.15 27.35
C ALA A 119 13.20 -2.83 28.11
N GLU A 120 12.08 -2.15 27.89
CA GLU A 120 11.71 -0.94 28.62
C GLU A 120 11.36 -1.26 30.09
N ALA A 121 10.59 -2.31 30.34
CA ALA A 121 10.24 -2.74 31.70
C ALA A 121 11.46 -3.16 32.56
N VAL A 122 12.55 -3.62 31.94
CA VAL A 122 13.81 -3.92 32.66
C VAL A 122 14.56 -2.66 33.04
N LYS A 123 14.55 -1.64 32.19
CA LYS A 123 15.21 -0.35 32.48
C LYS A 123 14.57 0.35 33.66
N ASP A 124 13.24 0.34 33.72
CA ASP A 124 12.51 0.99 34.83
C ASP A 124 12.86 0.34 36.17
N LYS A 125 12.93 -1.00 36.23
CA LYS A 125 13.33 -1.74 37.43
C LYS A 125 14.79 -1.51 37.85
N GLN A 126 15.68 -1.22 36.91
CA GLN A 126 17.08 -0.91 37.22
C GLN A 126 17.24 0.50 37.79
N VAL A 127 16.37 1.44 37.40
CA VAL A 127 16.35 2.80 37.97
C VAL A 127 15.83 2.77 39.41
N ASP A 128 14.80 1.96 39.69
CA ASP A 128 14.26 1.81 41.04
C ASP A 128 15.27 1.19 42.02
N ASN A 129 15.99 0.15 41.59
CA ASN A 129 17.02 -0.49 42.42
C ASN A 129 18.23 0.42 42.69
N ALA A 130 18.64 1.25 41.72
CA ALA A 130 19.74 2.20 41.90
C ALA A 130 19.38 3.38 42.83
N ALA A 131 18.09 3.68 42.98
CA ALA A 131 17.62 4.71 43.90
C ALA A 131 17.57 4.19 45.36
N GLU A 132 17.32 2.91 45.59
CA GLU A 132 17.36 2.31 46.94
C GLU A 132 18.79 2.16 47.48
N GLU A 133 19.78 1.78 46.66
CA GLU A 133 21.19 1.64 47.10
C GLU A 133 21.85 2.99 47.47
N ALA A 134 21.31 4.12 47.00
CA ALA A 134 21.82 5.46 47.33
C ALA A 134 21.34 5.99 48.69
N VAL A 135 20.31 5.39 49.30
CA VAL A 135 19.72 5.85 50.57
C VAL A 135 20.37 5.16 51.78
N GLU A 136 20.95 3.97 51.62
CA GLU A 136 21.62 3.25 52.71
C GLU A 136 23.10 3.67 52.93
N GLY A 137 23.64 4.58 52.11
CA GLY A 137 25.04 5.02 52.17
C GLY A 137 25.33 6.29 53.00
N GLU A 138 24.33 6.93 53.62
CA GLU A 138 24.49 8.18 54.38
C GLU A 138 24.40 8.02 55.92
N GLU A 139 24.26 6.80 56.44
CA GLU A 139 24.33 6.51 57.89
C GLU A 139 25.65 5.81 58.27
N GLU A 140 26.80 6.43 58.00
CA GLU A 140 28.08 6.13 58.69
C GLU A 140 28.77 7.41 59.21
#